data_AF-A0A651EBX7-F1
#
_entry.id   AF-A0A651EBX7-F1
#
_cell.length_a   1.000
_cell.length_b   1.000
_cell.length_c   1.000
_cell.angle_alpha   90.00
_cell.angle_beta   90.00
_cell.angle_gamma   90.00
#
_symmetry.space_group_name_H-M   'P 1'
#
loop_
_entity.id
_entity.type
_entity.pdbx_description
1 polymer ?
#
loop_
_entity_poly.entity_id
_entity_poly.type
_entity_poly.pdbx_seq_one_letter_code
_entity_poly.pdbx_strand_id
1 'polypeptide(L)' 'MNSAFVLFLAALIVMGLIYAKPNWFWNAPRMRRSREHLTQAQAEALGYGFCALIMVLALVAMFLGL' A
#
# COMPACT_ATOMS: atom_id res chain seq x y z
N MET A 1 4.35 -15.08 -12.61
CA MET A 1 4.69 -15.50 -11.22
C MET A 1 5.68 -14.57 -10.50
N ASN A 2 6.92 -14.37 -10.98
CA ASN A 2 7.92 -13.53 -10.26
C ASN A 2 7.46 -12.07 -10.06
N SER A 3 6.83 -11.47 -11.07
CA SER A 3 6.31 -10.10 -11.01
C SER A 3 5.19 -9.93 -9.98
N ALA A 4 4.30 -10.91 -9.86
CA ALA A 4 3.21 -10.91 -8.89
C ALA A 4 3.72 -11.09 -7.44
N PHE A 5 4.71 -11.95 -7.22
CA PHE A 5 5.34 -12.09 -5.91
C PHE A 5 6.04 -10.80 -5.45
N VAL A 6 6.74 -10.14 -6.36
CA VAL A 6 7.40 -8.84 -6.08
C VAL A 6 6.36 -7.77 -5.74
N LEU A 7 5.22 -7.74 -6.45
CA LEU A 7 4.11 -6.84 -6.14
C LEU A 7 3.53 -7.10 -4.75
N PHE A 8 3.37 -8.37 -4.36
CA PHE A 8 2.90 -8.74 -3.02
C PHE A 8 3.86 -8.24 -1.93
N LEU A 9 5.16 -8.52 -2.09
CA LEU A 9 6.19 -8.07 -1.14
C LEU A 9 6.28 -6.54 -1.06
N ALA A 10 6.22 -5.85 -2.19
CA ALA A 10 6.23 -4.40 -2.22
C ALA A 10 5.02 -3.81 -1.48
N ALA A 11 3.82 -4.35 -1.69
CA ALA A 11 2.61 -3.93 -0.98
C ALA A 11 2.72 -4.19 0.53
N LEU A 12 3.27 -5.34 0.94
CA LEU A 12 3.49 -5.66 2.35
C LEU A 12 4.49 -4.69 3.02
N ILE A 13 5.58 -4.35 2.33
CA ILE A 13 6.57 -3.37 2.82
C ILE A 13 5.93 -1.99 2.98
N VAL A 14 5.15 -1.54 1.98
CA VAL A 14 4.45 -0.26 2.06
C VAL A 14 3.47 -0.25 3.22
N MET A 15 2.72 -1.33 3.41
CA MET A 15 1.80 -1.50 4.55
C MET A 15 2.52 -1.40 5.89
N GLY A 16 3.68 -2.07 6.02
CA GLY A 16 4.54 -1.98 7.20
C GLY A 16 5.09 -0.57 7.45
N LEU A 17 5.41 0.19 6.40
CA LEU A 17 5.87 1.58 6.51
C LEU A 17 4.75 2.53 6.98
N ILE A 18 3.53 2.34 6.49
CA ILE A 18 2.35 3.11 6.94
C ILE A 18 2.14 2.88 8.44
N TYR A 19 2.29 1.64 8.91
CA TYR A 19 2.13 1.28 10.33
C TYR A 19 3.28 1.79 11.21
N ALA A 20 4.53 1.54 10.81
CA ALA A 20 5.69 1.83 11.65
C ALA A 20 6.05 3.32 11.69
N LYS A 21 5.83 4.06 10.60
CA LYS A 21 6.18 5.49 10.49
C LYS A 21 5.12 6.29 9.70
N PRO A 22 3.88 6.38 10.20
CA PRO A 22 2.78 7.06 9.51
C PRO A 22 3.09 8.54 9.23
N ASN A 23 3.68 9.24 10.20
CA ASN A 23 4.07 10.65 10.05
C ASN A 23 5.09 10.84 8.93
N TRP A 24 6.09 9.97 8.80
CA TRP A 24 7.09 10.10 7.74
C TRP A 24 6.50 9.80 6.35
N PHE A 25 5.72 8.72 6.25
CA PHE A 25 5.13 8.26 5.00
C PHE A 25 4.14 9.29 4.44
N TRP A 26 3.19 9.76 5.26
CA TRP A 26 2.13 10.65 4.80
C TRP A 26 2.57 12.12 4.70
N ASN A 27 3.62 12.55 5.41
CA ASN A 27 4.17 13.92 5.28
C ASN A 27 5.14 14.07 4.10
N ALA A 28 5.51 12.98 3.41
CA ALA A 28 6.35 13.06 2.22
C ALA A 28 5.70 14.00 1.18
N PRO A 29 6.47 14.85 0.46
CA PRO A 29 5.90 15.90 -0.42
C PRO A 29 4.86 15.39 -1.43
N ARG A 30 5.07 14.18 -1.96
CA ARG A 30 4.13 13.53 -2.90
C ARG A 30 2.83 13.07 -2.22
N MET A 31 2.95 12.44 -1.05
CA MET A 31 1.81 11.92 -0.28
C MET A 31 1.01 13.05 0.40
N ARG A 32 1.67 14.15 0.76
CA ARG A 32 1.04 15.31 1.39
C ARG A 32 0.01 15.96 0.47
N ARG A 33 0.31 16.07 -0.84
CA ARG A 33 -0.62 16.59 -1.85
C ARG A 33 -1.81 15.66 -2.05
N SER A 34 -1.61 14.34 -2.02
CA SER A 34 -2.71 13.36 -2.19
C SER A 34 -3.64 13.25 -0.99
N ARG A 35 -3.22 13.71 0.20
CA ARG A 35 -4.04 13.73 1.41
C ARG A 35 -4.53 15.13 1.82
N GLU A 36 -4.37 16.14 0.98
CA GLU A 36 -4.67 17.55 1.33
C GLU A 36 -6.14 17.75 1.76
N HIS A 37 -7.03 16.86 1.31
CA HIS A 37 -8.46 16.84 1.67
C HIS A 37 -8.85 15.70 2.62
N LEU A 38 -7.90 14.92 3.12
CA LEU A 38 -8.16 13.74 3.94
C LEU A 38 -7.58 13.92 5.33
N THR A 39 -8.31 13.45 6.34
CA THR A 39 -7.71 13.29 7.68
C THR A 39 -6.63 12.21 7.63
N GLN A 40 -5.69 12.24 8.58
CA GLN A 40 -4.65 11.22 8.66
C GLN A 40 -5.24 9.81 8.80
N ALA A 41 -6.30 9.65 9.60
CA ALA A 41 -6.98 8.37 9.77
C ALA A 41 -7.63 7.87 8.47
N GLN A 42 -8.22 8.77 7.66
CA GLN A 42 -8.77 8.43 6.35
C GLN A 42 -7.69 8.03 5.35
N ALA A 43 -6.56 8.76 5.33
CA ALA A 43 -5.43 8.44 4.48
C ALA A 43 -4.83 7.07 4.84
N GLU A 44 -4.65 6.79 6.14
CA GLU A 44 -4.20 5.49 6.63
C GLU A 44 -5.16 4.36 6.21
N ALA A 45 -6.47 4.53 6.43
CA ALA A 45 -7.47 3.54 6.03
C ALA A 45 -7.44 3.25 4.52
N LEU A 46 -7.32 4.29 3.69
CA LEU A 46 -7.18 4.14 2.24
C LEU A 46 -5.87 3.46 1.85
N GLY A 47 -4.76 3.82 2.50
CA GLY A 47 -3.46 3.21 2.26
C GLY A 47 -3.44 1.72 2.59
N TYR A 48 -4.01 1.33 3.72
CA TYR A 48 -4.18 -0.07 4.10
C TYR A 48 -5.09 -0.82 3.14
N GLY A 49 -6.26 -0.25 2.81
CA GLY A 49 -7.21 -0.85 1.88
C GLY A 49 -6.62 -1.09 0.50
N PHE A 50 -5.85 -0.13 -0.01
CA PHE A 50 -5.20 -0.25 -1.32
C PHE A 50 -4.07 -1.28 -1.32
N CYS A 51 -3.23 -1.31 -0.27
CA CYS A 51 -2.19 -2.34 -0.14
C CYS A 51 -2.80 -3.75 -0.04
N ALA A 52 -3.87 -3.91 0.74
CA ALA A 52 -4.58 -5.18 0.87
C ALA A 52 -5.16 -5.64 -0.47
N LEU A 53 -5.77 -4.73 -1.24
CA LEU A 53 -6.28 -5.03 -2.58
C LEU A 53 -5.16 -5.52 -3.51
N ILE A 54 -4.01 -4.84 -3.55
CA ILE A 54 -2.85 -5.25 -4.35
C ILE A 54 -2.37 -6.63 -3.93
N MET A 55 -2.28 -6.91 -2.63
CA MET A 55 -1.86 -8.22 -2.12
C MET A 55 -2.82 -9.33 -2.55
N VAL A 56 -4.13 -9.10 -2.51
CA VAL A 56 -5.14 -10.06 -2.98
C VAL A 56 -5.01 -10.30 -4.48
N LEU A 57 -4.87 -9.24 -5.29
CA LEU A 57 -4.69 -9.37 -6.75
C LEU A 57 -3.39 -10.09 -7.10
N ALA A 58 -2.31 -9.81 -6.37
CA ALA A 58 -1.03 -10.50 -6.52
C ALA A 58 -1.16 -11.99 -6.19
N LEU A 59 -1.85 -12.34 -5.10
CA LEU A 59 -2.17 -13.73 -4.76
C LEU A 59 -2.96 -14.43 -5.87
N VAL A 60 -4.01 -13.79 -6.38
CA VAL A 60 -4.83 -14.31 -7.49
C VAL A 60 -3.96 -14.53 -8.73
N ALA A 61 -3.12 -13.57 -9.10
CA ALA A 61 -2.20 -13.70 -10.23
C ALA A 61 -1.22 -14.87 -10.07
N MET A 62 -0.66 -15.05 -8.86
CA MET A 62 0.20 -16.19 -8.54
C MET A 62 -0.53 -17.53 -8.65
N PHE A 63 -1.79 -17.60 -8.18
CA PHE A 63 -2.63 -18.80 -8.30
C PHE A 63 -2.99 -19.13 -9.75
N LEU A 64 -3.24 -18.12 -10.58
CA LEU A 64 -3.57 -18.28 -12.00
C LEU A 64 -2.33 -18.53 -12.87
N GLY A 65 -1.11 -18.47 -12.32
CA GLY A 65 0.14 -18.67 -13.06
C GLY A 65 0.50 -17.51 -14.00
N LEU A 66 -0.11 -16.33 -13.82
CA LEU A 66 0.22 -15.09 -14.54
C LEU A 66 1.54 -14.50 -13.98
#